data_AF-A0A356L6V2-F1
#
_entry.id   AF-A0A356L6V2-F1
#
_cell.length_a   1.000
_cell.length_b   1.000
_cell.length_c   1.000
_cell.angle_alpha   90.00
_cell.angle_beta   90.00
_cell.angle_gamma   90.00
#
_symmetry.space_group_name_H-M   'P 1'
#
loop_
_entity.id
_entity.type
_entity.pdbx_description
1 polymer ?
#
loop_
_entity_poly.entity_id
_entity_poly.type
_entity_poly.pdbx_seq_one_letter_code
_entity_poly.pdbx_strand_id
1 'polypeptide(L)'
;MKRKFIFIIGMMLLASSQNADAACVATDKSYTACKPGYYLNNGVCSACPESGTSADRNKTGITECYLPSGTTGNDATGSFEYTNDCHYNK
;
A
#
# COMPACT_ATOMS: atom_id res chain seq x y z
N MET A 1 -52.49 39.44 16.47
CA MET A 1 -52.43 38.86 15.11
C MET A 1 -52.26 39.98 14.10
N LYS A 2 -51.20 39.97 13.28
CA LYS A 2 -51.08 40.76 12.04
C LYS A 2 -49.91 40.21 11.23
N ARG A 3 -50.22 39.26 10.34
CA ARG A 3 -49.28 38.66 9.39
C ARG A 3 -49.08 39.64 8.25
N LYS A 4 -47.86 40.11 8.01
CA LYS A 4 -47.52 40.90 6.82
C LYS A 4 -46.98 39.93 5.77
N PHE A 5 -47.85 39.59 4.81
CA PHE A 5 -47.46 38.92 3.57
C PHE A 5 -46.81 39.94 2.65
N ILE A 6 -45.58 39.67 2.22
CA ILE A 6 -44.96 40.36 1.09
C ILE A 6 -44.40 39.25 0.19
N PHE A 7 -45.14 38.96 -0.89
CA PHE A 7 -44.67 38.17 -2.03
C PHE A 7 -43.91 39.13 -2.96
N ILE A 8 -42.59 38.94 -3.11
CA ILE A 8 -41.83 39.51 -4.22
C ILE A 8 -41.30 38.35 -5.05
N ILE A 9 -41.93 38.20 -6.21
CA ILE A 9 -41.46 37.39 -7.34
C ILE A 9 -40.60 38.33 -8.19
N GLY A 10 -39.36 37.97 -8.48
CA GLY A 10 -38.56 38.75 -9.42
C GLY A 10 -37.13 38.25 -9.61
N MET A 11 -36.83 37.94 -10.88
CA MET A 11 -35.51 37.77 -11.51
C MET A 11 -34.79 36.42 -11.35
N MET A 12 -34.99 35.60 -12.39
CA MET A 12 -33.94 34.82 -13.08
C MET A 12 -32.53 35.37 -12.87
N LEU A 13 -31.57 34.49 -12.64
CA LEU A 13 -30.32 34.40 -13.41
C LEU A 13 -29.64 33.04 -13.16
N LEU A 14 -29.27 32.43 -14.28
CA LEU A 14 -28.55 31.18 -14.43
C LEU A 14 -27.18 31.24 -13.75
N ALA A 15 -26.76 30.17 -13.09
CA ALA A 15 -25.42 29.60 -13.22
C ALA A 15 -25.27 28.33 -12.35
N SER A 16 -25.23 27.20 -13.05
CA SER A 16 -24.42 26.01 -12.76
C SER A 16 -23.89 25.80 -11.34
N SER A 17 -24.42 24.74 -10.72
CA SER A 17 -23.72 23.76 -9.86
C SER A 17 -22.23 24.03 -9.65
N GLN A 18 -21.89 24.68 -8.54
CA GLN A 18 -20.55 24.59 -7.96
C GLN A 18 -20.66 23.62 -6.79
N ASN A 19 -20.62 22.33 -7.09
CA ASN A 19 -20.11 21.38 -6.11
C ASN A 19 -18.65 21.80 -5.92
N ALA A 20 -18.39 22.58 -4.89
CA ALA A 20 -17.03 22.78 -4.42
C ALA A 20 -16.63 21.49 -3.71
N ASP A 21 -16.42 20.43 -4.50
CA ASP A 21 -15.71 19.26 -4.04
C ASP A 21 -14.26 19.71 -3.85
N ALA A 22 -13.95 20.15 -2.64
CA ALA A 22 -12.57 20.30 -2.21
C ALA A 22 -11.94 18.90 -2.23
N ALA A 23 -11.40 18.51 -3.37
CA ALA A 23 -10.64 17.29 -3.50
C ALA A 23 -9.39 17.44 -2.61
N CYS A 24 -9.29 16.61 -1.57
CA CYS A 24 -8.11 16.59 -0.72
C CYS A 24 -6.86 16.31 -1.58
N VAL A 25 -5.99 17.31 -1.73
CA VAL A 25 -4.68 17.12 -2.34
C VAL A 25 -3.78 16.50 -1.28
N ALA A 26 -3.46 15.21 -1.44
CA ALA A 26 -2.46 14.55 -0.61
C ALA A 26 -1.06 15.02 -1.06
N THR A 27 -0.58 16.12 -0.49
CA THR A 27 0.69 16.75 -0.88
C THR A 27 1.91 15.98 -0.35
N ASP A 28 1.74 15.17 0.71
CA ASP A 28 2.87 14.61 1.50
C ASP A 28 2.80 13.08 1.73
N LYS A 29 2.16 12.30 0.85
CA LYS A 29 2.15 10.83 0.99
C LYS A 29 3.17 10.16 0.08
N SER A 30 4.35 9.87 0.64
CA SER A 30 5.30 8.94 0.03
C SER A 30 4.98 7.50 0.44
N TYR A 31 4.77 6.62 -0.54
CA TYR A 31 4.62 5.20 -0.31
C TYR A 31 5.91 4.50 -0.76
N THR A 32 6.71 4.03 0.19
CA THR A 32 7.87 3.19 -0.12
C THR A 32 7.39 1.76 -0.35
N ALA A 33 7.80 1.18 -1.47
CA ALA A 33 7.58 -0.22 -1.78
C ALA A 33 8.89 -0.82 -2.29
N CYS A 34 9.20 -2.04 -1.86
CA CYS A 34 10.44 -2.71 -2.19
C CYS A 34 10.28 -3.64 -3.40
N LYS A 35 11.35 -3.76 -4.17
CA LYS A 35 11.44 -4.71 -5.28
C LYS A 35 11.53 -6.16 -4.73
N PRO A 36 11.24 -7.17 -5.55
CA PRO A 36 11.48 -8.57 -5.17
C PRO A 36 12.91 -8.77 -4.68
N GLY A 37 13.08 -9.57 -3.63
CA GLY A 37 14.37 -9.80 -2.97
C GLY A 37 14.71 -8.77 -1.89
N TYR A 38 13.82 -7.82 -1.62
CA TYR A 38 14.00 -6.82 -0.56
C TYR A 38 12.73 -6.69 0.29
N TYR A 39 12.87 -6.27 1.55
CA TYR A 39 11.78 -5.98 2.47
C TYR A 39 11.90 -4.57 3.06
N LEU A 40 10.80 -3.99 3.54
CA LEU A 40 10.80 -2.67 4.14
C LEU A 40 11.29 -2.72 5.59
N ASN A 41 12.42 -2.07 5.85
CA ASN A 41 13.03 -1.96 7.17
C ASN A 41 13.24 -0.49 7.53
N ASN A 42 12.46 0.03 8.48
CA ASN A 42 12.56 1.42 8.94
C ASN A 42 12.55 2.46 7.80
N GLY A 43 11.72 2.23 6.77
CA GLY A 43 11.58 3.13 5.62
C GLY A 43 12.59 2.91 4.49
N VAL A 44 13.52 1.96 4.64
CA VAL A 44 14.54 1.62 3.64
C VAL A 44 14.38 0.16 3.20
N CYS A 45 14.57 -0.13 1.92
CA CYS A 45 14.54 -1.50 1.42
C CYS A 45 15.84 -2.23 1.78
N SER A 46 15.74 -3.24 2.63
CA SER A 46 16.84 -4.14 3.01
C SER A 46 16.73 -5.44 2.23
N ALA A 47 17.85 -6.05 1.84
CA ALA A 47 17.83 -7.31 1.11
C ALA A 47 17.28 -8.44 1.99
N CYS A 48 16.51 -9.35 1.39
CA CYS A 48 16.11 -10.58 2.07
C CYS A 48 17.36 -11.43 2.42
N PRO A 49 17.34 -12.17 3.54
CA PRO A 49 18.46 -13.03 3.91
C PRO A 49 18.73 -14.13 2.87
N GLU A 50 19.99 -14.55 2.76
CA GLU A 50 20.41 -15.69 1.93
C GLU A 50 19.91 -15.62 0.48
N SER A 51 19.30 -16.69 -0.03
CA SER A 51 18.63 -16.77 -1.33
C SER A 51 17.14 -16.41 -1.24
N GLY A 52 16.71 -15.78 -0.16
CA GLY A 52 15.33 -15.37 0.06
C GLY A 52 14.87 -14.32 -0.96
N THR A 53 13.59 -14.38 -1.30
CA THR A 53 12.91 -13.42 -2.16
C THR A 53 11.69 -12.83 -1.46
N SER A 54 11.01 -11.89 -2.11
CA SER A 54 9.77 -11.27 -1.62
C SER A 54 8.87 -10.91 -2.79
N ALA A 55 7.59 -10.65 -2.51
CA ALA A 55 6.67 -10.16 -3.52
C ALA A 55 7.06 -8.75 -4.02
N ASP A 56 6.72 -8.45 -5.27
CA ASP A 56 6.89 -7.10 -5.80
C ASP A 56 6.01 -6.11 -5.04
N ARG A 57 6.51 -4.87 -4.92
CA ARG A 57 5.85 -3.76 -4.21
C ARG A 57 5.47 -4.10 -2.77
N ASN A 58 6.23 -4.96 -2.09
CA ASN A 58 6.01 -5.21 -0.67
C ASN A 58 6.30 -3.96 0.16
N LYS A 59 5.56 -3.80 1.26
CA LYS A 59 5.59 -2.58 2.10
C LYS A 59 5.72 -2.91 3.58
N THR A 60 6.08 -4.14 3.90
CA THR A 60 6.12 -4.61 5.28
C THR A 60 7.50 -5.19 5.62
N GLY A 61 7.65 -5.72 6.84
CA GLY A 61 8.93 -6.14 7.39
C GLY A 61 9.44 -7.46 6.82
N ILE A 62 10.44 -8.03 7.49
CA ILE A 62 11.14 -9.25 7.07
C ILE A 62 10.21 -10.47 6.81
N THR A 63 8.99 -10.45 7.33
CA THR A 63 7.96 -11.47 7.07
C THR A 63 7.48 -11.52 5.62
N GLU A 64 7.78 -10.49 4.81
CA GLU A 64 7.59 -10.50 3.35
C GLU A 64 8.63 -11.37 2.64
N CYS A 65 9.78 -11.63 3.28
CA CYS A 65 10.79 -12.50 2.72
C CYS A 65 10.36 -13.96 2.87
N TYR A 66 10.75 -14.78 1.89
CA TYR A 66 10.59 -16.23 1.93
C TYR A 66 11.62 -16.91 1.02
N LEU A 67 11.94 -18.17 1.31
CA LEU A 67 12.62 -19.05 0.35
C LEU A 67 11.56 -19.70 -0.53
N PRO A 68 11.60 -19.55 -1.86
CA PRO A 68 10.58 -20.12 -2.72
C PRO A 68 10.64 -21.65 -2.75
N SER A 69 9.50 -22.29 -2.96
CA SER A 69 9.45 -23.72 -3.25
C SER A 69 10.40 -24.10 -4.41
N GLY A 70 11.03 -25.27 -4.30
CA GLY A 70 12.08 -25.72 -5.22
C GLY A 70 13.47 -25.18 -4.91
N THR A 71 13.63 -24.28 -3.92
CA THR A 71 14.97 -23.90 -3.45
C THR A 71 15.64 -25.13 -2.83
N THR A 72 16.87 -25.40 -3.22
CA THR A 72 17.68 -26.49 -2.67
C THR A 72 18.72 -25.97 -1.70
N GLY A 73 18.98 -26.72 -0.64
CA GLY A 73 20.02 -26.42 0.34
C GLY A 73 20.83 -27.65 0.69
N ASN A 74 21.90 -27.43 1.44
CA ASN A 74 22.79 -28.47 1.92
C ASN A 74 23.15 -28.22 3.38
N ASP A 75 23.02 -29.25 4.20
CA ASP A 75 23.48 -29.24 5.59
C ASP A 75 24.31 -30.50 5.91
N ALA A 76 24.65 -30.70 7.19
CA ALA A 76 25.45 -31.84 7.63
C ALA A 76 24.76 -33.21 7.43
N THR A 77 23.45 -33.23 7.17
CA THR A 77 22.65 -34.44 6.96
C THR A 77 22.46 -34.78 5.48
N GLY A 78 22.68 -33.80 4.58
CA GLY A 78 22.63 -34.01 3.13
C GLY A 78 22.09 -32.81 2.36
N SER A 79 21.63 -33.06 1.13
CA SER A 79 20.87 -32.08 0.35
C SER A 79 19.39 -32.15 0.70
N PHE A 80 18.71 -31.01 0.69
CA PHE A 80 17.26 -30.91 0.89
C PHE A 80 16.65 -29.90 -0.09
N GLU A 81 15.32 -29.94 -0.21
CA GLU A 81 14.55 -29.04 -1.04
C GLU A 81 13.37 -28.50 -0.23
N TYR A 82 13.12 -27.19 -0.31
CA TYR A 82 11.92 -26.58 0.23
C TYR A 82 10.73 -26.95 -0.65
N THR A 83 9.79 -27.74 -0.13
CA THR A 83 8.60 -28.18 -0.89
C THR A 83 7.48 -27.15 -0.93
N ASN A 84 7.59 -26.09 -0.13
CA ASN A 84 6.66 -24.96 -0.07
C ASN A 84 7.46 -23.68 0.21
N ASP A 85 6.84 -22.52 -0.05
CA ASP A 85 7.43 -21.23 0.30
C ASP A 85 7.67 -21.14 1.82
N CYS A 86 8.92 -20.93 2.22
CA CYS A 86 9.34 -20.86 3.62
C CYS A 86 9.51 -19.39 4.04
N HIS A 87 8.48 -18.84 4.67
CA HIS A 87 8.49 -17.44 5.12
C HIS A 87 9.41 -17.23 6.33
N TYR A 88 10.17 -16.13 6.30
CA TYR A 88 10.96 -15.71 7.45
C TYR A 88 10.04 -15.18 8.56
N ASN A 89 10.39 -15.47 9.81
CA ASN A 89 9.73 -14.90 10.98
C ASN A 89 10.61 -13.82 11.63
N LYS A 90 10.02 -12.96 12.45
CA LYS A 90 10.72 -11.98 13.29
C LYS A 90 11.31 -12.61 14.55
#